data_AF-A0A1S2HGI6-F1
#
_entry.id   AF-A0A1S2HGI6-F1
#
_cell.length_a   1.000
_cell.length_b   1.000
_cell.length_c   1.000
_cell.angle_alpha   90.00
_cell.angle_beta   90.00
_cell.angle_gamma   90.00
#
_symmetry.space_group_name_H-M   'P 1'
#
loop_
_entity.id
_entity.type
_entity.pdbx_description
1 polymer ?
#
loop_
_entity_poly.entity_id
_entity_poly.type
_entity_poly.pdbx_seq_one_letter_code
_entity_poly.pdbx_strand_id
1 'polypeptide(L)'
;MSETPTAVQALQIKAKSRPALVVEYDGTEYTLPGRVPPEIMTIQAQNKKPKNPAKDVQEQWQRDLGVATMDKFLELVVPEDLRAAVDLEDLETVFEHWAEHVGLGESKDSKN
;
A
#
# COMPACT_ATOMS: atom_id res chain seq x y z
N MET A 1 -22.55 15.50 -47.12
CA MET A 1 -21.91 15.96 -45.87
C MET A 1 -22.36 14.99 -44.80
N SER A 2 -21.54 14.00 -44.47
CA SER A 2 -21.92 12.90 -43.57
C SER A 2 -21.23 13.12 -42.23
N GLU A 3 -21.96 13.65 -41.25
CA GLU A 3 -21.48 13.75 -39.88
C GLU A 3 -21.59 12.37 -39.22
N THR A 4 -20.46 11.82 -38.79
CA THR A 4 -20.44 10.62 -37.94
C THR A 4 -20.18 11.10 -36.52
N PRO A 5 -21.15 11.03 -35.58
CA PRO A 5 -20.87 11.34 -34.19
C PRO A 5 -20.09 10.18 -33.59
N THR A 6 -18.78 10.36 -33.39
CA THR A 6 -17.99 9.45 -32.55
C THR A 6 -18.40 9.69 -31.11
N ALA A 7 -19.46 9.02 -30.66
CA ALA A 7 -19.84 9.01 -29.25
C ALA A 7 -18.74 8.29 -28.46
N VAL A 8 -17.83 9.06 -27.87
CA VAL A 8 -16.84 8.55 -26.91
C VAL A 8 -17.62 8.08 -25.68
N GLN A 9 -17.82 6.76 -25.54
CA GLN A 9 -18.32 6.21 -24.29
C GLN A 9 -17.29 6.53 -23.20
N ALA A 10 -17.72 7.28 -22.18
CA ALA A 10 -16.89 7.57 -21.03
C ALA A 10 -16.50 6.26 -20.33
N LEU A 11 -15.20 6.02 -20.17
CA LEU A 11 -14.67 4.91 -19.39
C LEU A 11 -15.09 5.09 -17.92
N GLN A 12 -16.10 4.35 -17.48
CA GLN A 12 -16.51 4.33 -16.08
C GLN A 12 -15.56 3.45 -15.27
N ILE A 13 -14.62 4.07 -14.57
CA ILE A 13 -13.73 3.38 -13.63
C ILE A 13 -14.47 3.26 -12.29
N LYS A 14 -14.97 2.06 -11.95
CA LYS A 14 -15.48 1.79 -10.60
C LYS A 14 -14.31 1.66 -9.65
N ALA A 15 -14.31 2.45 -8.58
CA ALA A 15 -13.31 2.32 -7.53
C ALA A 15 -13.38 0.93 -6.92
N LYS A 16 -12.30 0.13 -7.03
CA LYS A 16 -12.09 -1.06 -6.22
C LYS A 16 -11.68 -0.61 -4.82
N SER A 17 -12.64 -0.07 -4.05
CA SER A 17 -12.41 0.16 -2.62
C SER A 17 -12.74 -1.12 -1.90
N ARG A 18 -11.75 -1.73 -1.23
CA ARG A 18 -12.02 -2.84 -0.31
C ARG A 18 -12.62 -2.24 0.98
N PRO A 19 -13.44 -2.98 1.74
CA PRO A 19 -13.93 -2.51 3.04
C PRO A 19 -12.76 -2.24 3.99
N ALA A 20 -12.96 -1.42 5.02
CA ALA A 20 -11.97 -1.23 6.06
C ALA A 20 -11.64 -2.56 6.75
N LEU A 21 -10.40 -2.73 7.18
CA LEU A 21 -9.95 -3.89 7.96
C LEU A 21 -10.11 -3.56 9.43
N VAL A 22 -10.80 -4.42 10.18
CA VAL A 22 -10.87 -4.32 11.64
C VAL A 22 -9.80 -5.23 12.22
N VAL A 23 -8.99 -4.69 13.13
CA VAL A 23 -7.95 -5.40 13.86
C VAL A 23 -8.26 -5.27 15.34
N GLU A 24 -8.34 -6.40 16.05
CA GLU A 24 -8.43 -6.41 17.51
C GLU A 24 -7.01 -6.51 18.07
N TYR A 25 -6.65 -5.57 18.95
CA TYR A 25 -5.38 -5.58 19.67
C TYR A 25 -5.65 -5.28 21.15
N ASP A 26 -5.17 -6.16 22.03
CA ASP A 26 -5.42 -6.10 23.48
C ASP A 26 -6.90 -5.85 23.85
N GLY A 27 -7.81 -6.55 23.19
CA GLY A 27 -9.26 -6.44 23.42
C GLY A 27 -9.90 -5.12 22.95
N THR A 28 -9.17 -4.29 22.21
CA THR A 28 -9.68 -3.07 21.58
C THR A 28 -9.71 -3.22 20.06
N GLU A 29 -10.82 -2.86 19.43
CA GLU A 29 -10.96 -2.87 17.97
C GLU A 29 -10.47 -1.57 17.35
N TYR A 30 -9.63 -1.70 16.33
CA TYR A 30 -9.09 -0.60 15.54
C TYR A 30 -9.46 -0.80 14.07
N THR A 31 -9.74 0.29 13.37
CA THR A 31 -10.12 0.26 11.95
C THR A 31 -8.99 0.80 11.08
N LEU A 32 -8.47 -0.04 10.19
CA LEU A 32 -7.48 0.31 9.18
C LEU A 32 -8.17 0.56 7.82
N PRO A 33 -7.68 1.51 7.00
CA PRO A 33 -8.27 1.82 5.72
C PRO A 33 -8.19 0.64 4.74
N GLY A 34 -9.29 0.34 4.05
CA GLY A 34 -9.38 -0.69 3.00
C GLY A 34 -8.77 -0.29 1.65
N ARG A 35 -7.99 0.79 1.62
CA ARG A 35 -7.37 1.34 0.42
C ARG A 35 -5.93 1.70 0.73
N VAL A 36 -5.02 1.35 -0.16
CA VAL A 36 -3.63 1.83 -0.11
C VAL A 36 -3.61 3.35 -0.31
N PRO A 37 -3.09 4.14 0.65
CA PRO A 37 -2.83 5.55 0.44
C PRO A 37 -1.94 5.78 -0.79
N PRO A 38 -2.24 6.75 -1.66
CA PRO A 38 -1.45 7.01 -2.86
C PRO A 38 0.01 7.32 -2.52
N GLU A 39 0.28 7.93 -1.38
CA GLU A 39 1.61 8.22 -0.86
C GLU A 39 2.44 6.94 -0.78
N ILE A 40 1.88 5.86 -0.21
CA ILE A 40 2.52 4.53 -0.13
C ILE A 40 2.79 3.97 -1.53
N MET A 41 1.85 4.11 -2.47
CA MET A 41 2.04 3.66 -3.86
C MET A 41 3.17 4.40 -4.58
N THR A 42 3.45 5.65 -4.21
CA THR A 42 4.47 6.47 -4.87
C THR A 42 5.88 6.29 -4.30
N ILE A 43 6.06 5.57 -3.19
CA ILE A 43 7.37 5.39 -2.52
C ILE A 43 8.41 4.80 -3.47
N GLN A 44 8.05 3.80 -4.27
CA GLN A 44 8.96 3.20 -5.25
C GLN A 44 9.35 4.18 -6.36
N ALA A 45 8.45 5.09 -6.75
CA ALA A 45 8.73 6.11 -7.76
C ALA A 45 9.63 7.23 -7.20
N GLN A 46 9.47 7.55 -5.92
CA GLN A 46 10.30 8.53 -5.21
C GLN A 46 11.70 7.98 -4.92
N ASN A 47 11.81 6.69 -4.59
CA ASN A 47 13.06 5.99 -4.31
C ASN A 47 13.51 5.20 -5.54
N LYS A 48 13.99 5.92 -6.56
CA LYS A 48 14.39 5.32 -7.85
C LYS A 48 15.39 4.18 -7.65
N LYS A 49 15.05 2.99 -8.17
CA LYS A 49 15.96 1.84 -8.20
C LYS A 49 17.27 2.24 -8.88
N PRO A 50 18.43 1.98 -8.26
CA PRO A 50 19.72 2.21 -8.90
C PRO A 50 19.80 1.38 -10.19
N LYS A 51 20.47 1.90 -11.22
CA LYS A 51 20.74 1.15 -12.45
C LYS A 51 21.99 0.29 -12.25
N ASN A 52 21.87 -1.03 -12.43
CA ASN A 52 22.94 -2.01 -12.22
C ASN A 52 23.68 -1.86 -10.87
N PRO A 53 22.97 -1.89 -9.72
CA PRO A 53 23.62 -1.83 -8.43
C PRO A 53 24.46 -3.07 -8.17
N ALA A 54 25.53 -2.91 -7.41
CA ALA A 54 26.14 -4.02 -6.70
C ALA A 54 25.12 -4.60 -5.68
N LYS A 55 25.30 -5.86 -5.28
CA LYS A 55 24.31 -6.59 -4.46
C LYS A 55 24.00 -5.87 -3.14
N ASP A 56 25.03 -5.37 -2.47
CA ASP A 56 24.95 -4.56 -1.25
C ASP A 56 24.12 -3.28 -1.45
N VAL A 57 24.30 -2.60 -2.59
CA VAL A 57 23.54 -1.40 -2.94
C VAL A 57 22.07 -1.74 -3.22
N GLN A 58 21.79 -2.91 -3.80
CA GLN A 58 20.42 -3.38 -4.00
C GLN A 58 19.73 -3.72 -2.67
N GLU A 59 20.43 -4.41 -1.77
CA GLU A 59 19.93 -4.77 -0.44
C GLU A 59 19.66 -3.51 0.40
N GLN A 60 20.57 -2.54 0.38
CA GLN A 60 20.38 -1.27 1.08
C GLN A 60 19.16 -0.51 0.52
N TRP A 61 19.03 -0.41 -0.80
CA TRP A 61 17.86 0.23 -1.42
C TRP A 61 16.54 -0.45 -1.06
N GLN A 62 16.51 -1.80 -0.97
CA GLN A 62 15.32 -2.53 -0.52
C GLN A 62 14.97 -2.24 0.94
N ARG A 63 15.98 -2.12 1.82
CA ARG A 63 15.77 -1.71 3.21
C ARG A 63 15.22 -0.30 3.31
N ASP A 64 15.81 0.64 2.57
CA ASP A 64 15.37 2.05 2.56
C ASP A 64 13.92 2.16 2.07
N LEU A 65 13.54 1.38 1.04
CA LEU A 65 12.16 1.27 0.59
C LEU A 65 11.22 0.71 1.67
N GLY A 66 11.65 -0.34 2.37
CA GLY A 66 10.88 -0.95 3.46
C GLY A 66 10.63 0.05 4.58
N VAL A 67 11.67 0.75 5.01
CA VAL A 67 11.58 1.80 6.05
C VAL A 67 10.62 2.91 5.62
N ALA A 68 10.80 3.47 4.42
CA ALA A 68 9.91 4.52 3.93
C ALA A 68 8.44 4.06 3.83
N THR A 69 8.22 2.78 3.50
CA THR A 69 6.89 2.18 3.46
C THR A 69 6.29 2.04 4.85
N MET A 70 7.07 1.59 5.84
CA MET A 70 6.62 1.49 7.22
C MET A 70 6.32 2.85 7.84
N ASP A 71 7.14 3.85 7.58
CA ASP A 71 6.90 5.21 8.05
C ASP A 71 5.55 5.74 7.55
N LYS A 72 5.26 5.55 6.26
CA LYS A 72 3.98 5.98 5.69
C LYS A 72 2.79 5.12 6.11
N PHE A 73 3.00 3.83 6.36
CA PHE A 73 1.98 2.97 6.97
C PHE A 73 1.60 3.47 8.37
N LEU A 74 2.60 3.73 9.21
CA LEU A 74 2.40 4.29 10.56
C LEU A 74 1.74 5.68 10.57
N GLU A 75 2.00 6.49 9.55
CA GLU A 75 1.46 7.85 9.44
C GLU A 75 0.03 7.88 8.89
N LEU A 76 -0.28 7.03 7.91
CA LEU A 76 -1.49 7.18 7.09
C LEU A 76 -2.51 6.04 7.26
N VAL A 77 -2.10 4.93 7.87
CA VAL A 77 -2.91 3.71 7.96
C VAL A 77 -3.22 3.35 9.40
N VAL A 78 -2.23 3.41 10.28
CA VAL A 78 -2.38 3.07 11.71
C VAL A 78 -3.01 4.27 12.45
N PRO A 79 -4.18 4.09 13.08
CA PRO A 79 -4.78 5.13 13.93
C PRO A 79 -3.86 5.51 15.09
N GLU A 80 -3.93 6.78 15.54
CA GLU A 80 -3.09 7.26 16.64
C GLU A 80 -3.24 6.42 17.92
N ASP A 81 -4.45 5.99 18.22
CA ASP A 81 -4.74 5.14 19.40
C ASP A 81 -4.06 3.77 19.31
N LEU A 82 -4.12 3.13 18.13
CA LEU A 82 -3.43 1.86 17.90
C LEU A 82 -1.92 2.06 17.96
N ARG A 83 -1.40 3.14 17.37
CA ARG A 83 0.03 3.45 17.37
C ARG A 83 0.61 3.67 18.78
N ALA A 84 -0.21 4.14 19.71
CA ALA A 84 0.18 4.34 21.10
C ALA A 84 0.12 3.04 21.94
N ALA A 85 -0.70 2.07 21.52
CA ALA A 85 -0.92 0.81 22.23
C ALA A 85 -0.09 -0.35 21.68
N VAL A 86 0.16 -0.38 20.37
CA VAL A 86 0.81 -1.50 19.69
C VAL A 86 2.32 -1.52 19.94
N ASP A 87 2.83 -2.69 20.31
CA ASP A 87 4.27 -2.91 20.40
C ASP A 87 4.92 -2.89 19.01
N LEU A 88 6.15 -2.39 18.94
CA LEU A 88 6.90 -2.30 17.68
C LEU A 88 7.13 -3.67 17.03
N GLU A 89 7.20 -4.74 17.83
CA GLU A 89 7.38 -6.12 17.36
C GLU A 89 6.11 -6.66 16.67
N ASP A 90 4.93 -6.24 17.10
CA ASP A 90 3.64 -6.68 16.53
C ASP A 90 3.23 -5.87 15.28
N LEU A 91 3.83 -4.69 15.11
CA LEU A 91 3.49 -3.77 14.03
C LEU A 91 3.74 -4.37 12.64
N GLU A 92 4.78 -5.21 12.50
CA GLU A 92 5.08 -5.93 11.27
C GLU A 92 3.91 -6.86 10.89
N THR A 93 3.36 -7.59 11.86
CA THR A 93 2.19 -8.45 11.66
C THR A 93 0.94 -7.65 11.28
N VAL A 94 0.70 -6.50 11.91
CA VAL A 94 -0.41 -5.60 11.54
C VAL A 94 -0.25 -5.10 10.11
N PHE A 95 0.98 -4.74 9.71
CA PHE A 95 1.30 -4.34 8.35
C PHE A 95 1.03 -5.46 7.34
N GLU A 96 1.50 -6.69 7.61
CA GLU A 96 1.32 -7.84 6.72
C GLU A 96 -0.16 -8.11 6.46
N HIS A 97 -0.97 -8.18 7.51
CA HIS A 97 -2.42 -8.41 7.39
C HIS A 97 -3.11 -7.29 6.63
N TRP A 98 -2.74 -6.04 6.90
CA TRP A 98 -3.28 -4.90 6.16
C TRP A 98 -2.87 -4.94 4.69
N ALA A 99 -1.59 -5.19 4.40
CA ALA A 99 -1.02 -5.25 3.06
C ALA A 99 -1.69 -6.34 2.22
N GLU A 100 -1.87 -7.53 2.76
CA GLU A 100 -2.64 -8.61 2.14
C GLU A 100 -4.10 -8.19 1.88
N HIS A 101 -4.75 -7.62 2.91
CA HIS A 101 -6.14 -7.16 2.82
C HIS A 101 -6.34 -6.11 1.74
N VAL A 102 -5.38 -5.21 1.49
CA VAL A 102 -5.45 -4.19 0.43
C VAL A 102 -4.82 -4.63 -0.90
N GLY A 103 -4.13 -5.77 -0.93
CA GLY A 103 -3.39 -6.29 -2.08
C GLY A 103 -2.11 -5.50 -2.40
N LEU A 104 -1.49 -4.91 -1.39
CA LEU A 104 -0.17 -4.27 -1.50
C LEU A 104 0.91 -5.36 -1.45
N GLY A 105 1.77 -5.42 -2.46
CA GLY A 105 2.81 -6.46 -2.57
C GLY A 105 2.36 -7.72 -3.30
N GLU A 106 1.05 -7.94 -3.46
CA GLU A 106 0.51 -8.83 -4.49
C GLU A 106 0.81 -8.23 -5.87
N SER A 107 2.04 -8.46 -6.34
CA SER A 107 2.29 -8.46 -7.77
C SER A 107 1.28 -9.43 -8.35
N LYS A 108 0.40 -8.96 -9.23
CA LYS A 108 -0.33 -9.89 -10.10
C LYS A 108 0.75 -10.75 -10.74
N ASP A 109 0.90 -11.98 -10.26
CA ASP A 109 1.34 -13.08 -11.09
C ASP A 109 0.39 -13.03 -12.27
N SER A 110 0.85 -12.39 -13.34
CA SER A 110 0.34 -12.61 -14.67
C SER A 110 0.57 -14.10 -14.90
N LYS A 111 -0.41 -14.92 -14.51
CA LYS A 111 -0.59 -16.26 -15.02
C LYS A 111 -0.59 -16.11 -16.54
N ASN A 112 0.53 -16.47 -17.15
CA ASN A 112 0.68 -16.65 -18.58
C ASN A 112 0.75 -18.15 -18.84
#